data_AF-A0A2W0EPK5-F1
#
_entry.id   AF-A0A2W0EPK5-F1
#
_cell.length_a   1.000
_cell.length_b   1.000
_cell.length_c   1.000
_cell.angle_alpha   90.00
_cell.angle_beta   90.00
_cell.angle_gamma   90.00
#
_symmetry.space_group_name_H-M   'P 1'
#
loop_
_entity.id
_entity.type
_entity.pdbx_description
1 polymer ?
#
loop_
_entity_poly.entity_id
_entity_poly.type
_entity_poly.pdbx_seq_one_letter_code
_entity_poly.pdbx_strand_id
1 'polypeptide(L)'
;MSTRTLVHCCLGLFLLTGCQTQRAIEQSDELRQQGQIVDSVELLQAEARENPDDVRLRTANFSKLEILVAQYSREASAALLRGDDAAAIAAMQTILKYDPGNLGARQEIQSIQMMQQLRPQLARAFAMKGSNPVEALNLVRQIIAQKPNYRAALELRNALTRELVSADYLSPDLSDAMRKPVSLEFSSQSLTAIFETIA
;
A
#
# COMPACT_ATOMS: atom_id res chain seq x y z
N MET A 1 20.82 67.33 12.56
CA MET A 1 20.07 67.19 11.29
C MET A 1 20.47 65.97 10.46
N SER A 2 21.55 65.24 10.80
CA SER A 2 22.01 64.06 10.03
C SER A 2 21.21 62.77 10.28
N THR A 3 20.50 62.66 11.42
CA THR A 3 19.76 61.44 11.80
C THR A 3 18.44 61.27 11.06
N ARG A 4 17.78 62.36 10.63
CA ARG A 4 16.51 62.27 9.86
C ARG A 4 16.76 61.76 8.45
N THR A 5 17.84 62.18 7.78
CA THR A 5 18.19 61.73 6.42
C THR A 5 18.53 60.24 6.37
N LEU A 6 19.16 59.72 7.43
CA LEU A 6 19.53 58.31 7.53
C LEU A 6 18.30 57.39 7.69
N VAL A 7 17.27 57.84 8.41
CA VAL A 7 16.00 57.11 8.57
C VAL A 7 15.21 57.04 7.26
N HIS A 8 15.23 58.09 6.43
CA HIS A 8 14.56 58.08 5.12
C HIS A 8 15.29 57.19 4.11
N CYS A 9 16.61 57.02 4.24
CA CYS A 9 17.39 56.13 3.40
C CYS A 9 17.11 54.64 3.74
N CYS A 10 16.92 54.29 5.01
CA CYS A 10 16.54 52.94 5.41
C CYS A 10 15.10 52.56 5.01
N LEU A 11 14.16 53.51 4.96
CA LEU A 11 12.77 53.23 4.61
C LEU A 11 12.58 52.91 3.11
N GLY A 12 13.47 53.39 2.24
CA GLY A 12 13.43 53.10 0.80
C GLY A 12 13.89 51.69 0.42
N LEU A 13 14.76 51.05 1.21
CA LEU A 13 15.27 49.70 0.90
C LEU A 13 14.23 48.60 1.10
N PHE A 14 13.25 48.78 2.00
CA PHE A 14 12.22 47.76 2.26
C PHE A 14 11.17 47.60 1.16
N LEU A 15 11.03 48.57 0.25
CA LEU A 15 10.01 48.52 -0.81
C LEU A 15 10.47 47.75 -2.07
N LEU A 16 11.78 47.51 -2.22
CA LEU A 16 12.33 46.87 -3.41
C LEU A 16 12.17 45.34 -3.41
N THR A 17 12.24 44.71 -2.23
CA THR A 17 12.11 43.24 -2.12
C THR A 17 10.66 42.78 -2.36
N GLY A 18 9.66 43.58 -1.99
CA GLY A 18 8.25 43.25 -2.19
C GLY A 18 7.83 43.14 -3.66
N CYS A 19 8.47 43.90 -4.56
CA CYS A 19 8.20 43.80 -6.00
C CYS A 19 8.78 42.53 -6.63
N GLN A 20 9.93 42.06 -6.12
CA GLN A 20 10.56 40.85 -6.63
C GLN A 20 9.79 39.59 -6.20
N THR A 21 9.45 39.48 -4.91
CA THR A 21 8.60 38.39 -4.39
C THR A 21 7.29 38.28 -5.16
N GLN A 22 6.61 39.41 -5.41
CA GLN A 22 5.33 39.40 -6.12
C GLN A 22 5.48 38.82 -7.53
N ARG A 23 6.49 39.27 -8.27
CA ARG A 23 6.75 38.77 -9.63
C ARG A 23 7.08 37.28 -9.65
N ALA A 24 7.89 36.80 -8.72
CA ALA A 24 8.23 35.37 -8.63
C ALA A 24 6.98 34.50 -8.38
N ILE A 25 6.06 34.96 -7.54
CA ILE A 25 4.79 34.27 -7.28
C ILE A 25 3.90 34.25 -8.53
N GLU A 26 3.74 35.40 -9.20
CA GLU A 26 2.94 35.50 -10.43
C GLU A 26 3.50 34.60 -11.55
N GLN A 27 4.81 34.65 -11.78
CA GLN A 27 5.49 33.81 -12.77
C GLN A 27 5.39 32.31 -12.41
N SER A 28 5.48 31.96 -11.13
CA SER A 28 5.24 30.58 -10.69
C SER A 28 3.82 30.13 -10.99
N ASP A 29 2.83 31.00 -10.81
CA ASP A 29 1.44 30.71 -11.14
C ASP A 29 1.21 30.52 -12.64
N GLU A 30 1.89 31.30 -13.49
CA GLU A 30 1.88 31.12 -14.94
C GLU A 30 2.46 29.77 -15.36
N LEU A 31 3.65 29.41 -14.83
CA LEU A 31 4.29 28.11 -15.09
C LEU A 31 3.36 26.96 -14.70
N ARG A 32 2.73 27.05 -13.53
CA ARG A 32 1.75 26.05 -13.07
C ARG A 32 0.57 25.94 -14.04
N GLN A 33 0.01 27.07 -14.50
CA GLN A 33 -1.11 27.06 -15.44
C GLN A 33 -0.76 26.43 -16.79
N GLN A 34 0.51 26.51 -17.19
CA GLN A 34 1.05 25.85 -18.39
C GLN A 34 1.36 24.36 -18.19
N GLY A 35 1.11 23.80 -16.99
CA GLY A 35 1.41 22.41 -16.65
C GLY A 35 2.86 22.17 -16.22
N GLN A 36 3.66 23.23 -16.10
CA GLN A 36 5.08 23.18 -15.70
C GLN A 36 5.21 23.29 -14.17
N ILE A 37 4.64 22.33 -13.45
CA ILE A 37 4.62 22.37 -11.98
C ILE A 37 6.02 22.31 -11.36
N VAL A 38 6.94 21.58 -12.00
CA VAL A 38 8.34 21.47 -11.56
C VAL A 38 9.01 22.83 -11.63
N ASP A 39 8.97 23.48 -12.79
CA ASP A 39 9.57 24.80 -13.00
C ASP A 39 8.95 25.84 -12.04
N SER A 40 7.63 25.75 -11.82
CA SER A 40 6.93 26.58 -10.83
C SER A 40 7.50 26.42 -9.41
N VAL A 41 7.74 25.19 -8.96
CA VAL A 41 8.29 24.93 -7.62
C VAL A 41 9.76 25.35 -7.56
N GLU A 42 10.55 25.04 -8.59
CA GLU A 42 11.97 25.42 -8.65
C GLU A 42 12.16 26.94 -8.58
N LEU A 43 11.32 27.71 -9.29
CA LEU A 43 11.34 29.17 -9.23
C LEU A 43 11.10 29.69 -7.81
N LEU A 44 10.05 29.21 -7.13
CA LEU A 44 9.75 29.66 -5.77
C LEU A 44 10.81 29.22 -4.76
N GLN A 45 11.36 28.01 -4.90
CA GLN A 45 12.42 27.54 -4.01
C GLN A 45 13.73 28.30 -4.21
N ALA A 46 14.04 28.71 -5.44
CA ALA A 46 15.19 29.56 -5.72
C ALA A 46 15.00 30.94 -5.05
N GLU A 47 13.86 31.59 -5.26
CA GLU A 47 13.58 32.90 -4.66
C GLU A 47 13.52 32.83 -3.12
N ALA A 48 12.99 31.74 -2.55
CA ALA A 48 12.93 31.53 -1.11
C ALA A 48 14.31 31.28 -0.47
N ARG A 49 15.32 30.82 -1.24
CA ARG A 49 16.71 30.71 -0.73
C ARG A 49 17.35 32.08 -0.57
N GLU A 50 17.04 33.01 -1.47
CA GLU A 50 17.52 34.40 -1.40
C GLU A 50 16.75 35.20 -0.34
N ASN A 51 15.47 34.88 -0.10
CA ASN A 51 14.58 35.59 0.82
C ASN A 51 13.90 34.64 1.84
N PRO A 52 14.65 33.99 2.75
CA PRO A 52 14.13 32.93 3.62
C PRO A 52 13.04 33.39 4.60
N ASP A 53 13.07 34.66 5.01
CA ASP A 53 12.14 35.23 5.98
C ASP A 53 10.81 35.68 5.36
N ASP A 54 10.69 35.71 4.03
CA ASP A 54 9.47 36.12 3.35
C ASP A 54 8.34 35.07 3.49
N VAL A 55 7.34 35.42 4.31
CA VAL A 55 6.17 34.58 4.58
C VAL A 55 5.37 34.28 3.32
N ARG A 56 5.32 35.22 2.36
CA ARG A 56 4.53 35.07 1.12
C ARG A 56 5.16 34.02 0.22
N LEU A 57 6.49 34.03 0.07
CA LEU A 57 7.22 32.99 -0.66
C LEU A 57 7.06 31.63 -0.02
N ARG A 58 7.19 31.52 1.31
CA ARG A 58 6.99 30.24 2.02
C ARG A 58 5.59 29.69 1.81
N THR A 59 4.57 30.55 1.92
CA THR A 59 3.16 30.18 1.69
C THR A 59 2.95 29.72 0.25
N ALA A 60 3.43 30.49 -0.73
CA ALA A 60 3.30 30.15 -2.14
C ALA A 60 4.00 28.82 -2.47
N ASN A 61 5.24 28.63 -1.96
CA ASN A 61 6.00 27.40 -2.19
C ASN A 61 5.29 26.18 -1.58
N PHE A 62 4.77 26.29 -0.37
CA PHE A 62 4.00 25.22 0.26
C PHE A 62 2.78 24.83 -0.60
N SER A 63 1.98 25.80 -1.04
CA SER A 63 0.84 25.52 -1.91
C SER A 63 1.22 24.89 -3.25
N LYS A 64 2.37 25.26 -3.84
CA LYS A 64 2.85 24.63 -5.07
C LYS A 64 3.35 23.20 -4.83
N LEU A 65 4.01 22.94 -3.71
CA LEU A 65 4.40 21.59 -3.31
C LEU A 65 3.18 20.68 -3.13
N GLU A 66 2.08 21.15 -2.55
CA GLU A 66 0.85 20.35 -2.44
C GLU A 66 0.33 19.90 -3.81
N ILE A 67 0.38 20.79 -4.81
CA ILE A 67 -0.05 20.49 -6.18
C ILE A 67 0.91 19.49 -6.83
N LEU A 68 2.22 19.67 -6.68
CA LEU A 68 3.25 18.76 -7.16
C LEU A 68 3.06 17.36 -6.56
N VAL A 69 2.90 17.27 -5.25
CA VAL A 69 2.64 16.02 -4.51
C VAL A 69 1.40 15.33 -5.06
N ALA A 70 0.29 16.06 -5.22
CA ALA A 70 -0.95 15.49 -5.74
C ALA A 70 -0.80 14.97 -7.18
N GLN A 71 -0.06 15.68 -8.04
CA GLN A 71 0.20 15.26 -9.41
C GLN A 71 1.00 13.95 -9.45
N TYR A 72 2.18 13.94 -8.83
CA TYR A 72 3.06 12.77 -8.88
C TYR A 72 2.49 11.57 -8.12
N SER A 73 1.64 11.78 -7.11
CA SER A 73 0.87 10.71 -6.47
C SER A 73 -0.13 10.04 -7.42
N ARG A 74 -0.80 10.83 -8.28
CA ARG A 74 -1.67 10.28 -9.33
C ARG A 74 -0.87 9.55 -10.40
N GLU A 75 0.26 10.10 -10.82
CA GLU A 75 1.15 9.45 -11.79
C GLU A 75 1.66 8.10 -11.28
N ALA A 76 2.09 8.03 -10.01
CA ALA A 76 2.52 6.78 -9.40
C ALA A 76 1.37 5.77 -9.34
N SER A 77 0.19 6.20 -8.91
CA SER A 77 -1.01 5.35 -8.87
C SER A 77 -1.33 4.79 -10.26
N ALA A 78 -1.28 5.62 -11.30
CA ALA A 78 -1.51 5.20 -12.68
C ALA A 78 -0.44 4.21 -13.18
N ALA A 79 0.83 4.40 -12.80
CA ALA A 79 1.91 3.48 -13.11
C ALA A 79 1.71 2.11 -12.42
N LEU A 80 1.31 2.09 -11.15
CA LEU A 80 0.99 0.86 -10.42
C LEU A 80 -0.18 0.09 -11.06
N LEU A 81 -1.21 0.78 -11.54
CA LEU A 81 -2.31 0.15 -12.27
C LEU A 81 -1.86 -0.56 -13.56
N ARG A 82 -0.76 -0.10 -14.18
CA ARG A 82 -0.15 -0.73 -15.36
C ARG A 82 0.92 -1.77 -14.99
N GLY A 83 1.18 -1.98 -13.70
CA GLY A 83 2.26 -2.87 -13.23
C GLY A 83 3.65 -2.28 -13.37
N ASP A 84 3.78 -0.99 -13.64
CA ASP A 84 5.07 -0.30 -13.78
C ASP A 84 5.51 0.28 -12.43
N ASP A 85 6.05 -0.59 -11.60
CA ASP A 85 6.54 -0.21 -10.28
C ASP A 85 7.72 0.79 -10.35
N ALA A 86 8.54 0.71 -11.41
CA ALA A 86 9.70 1.57 -11.58
C ALA A 86 9.28 3.02 -11.83
N ALA A 87 8.32 3.24 -12.74
CA ALA A 87 7.74 4.56 -12.96
C ALA A 87 7.01 5.07 -11.71
N ALA A 88 6.33 4.20 -10.96
CA ALA A 88 5.69 4.60 -9.71
C ALA A 88 6.69 5.10 -8.66
N ILE A 89 7.80 4.39 -8.48
CA ILE A 89 8.89 4.81 -7.59
C ILE A 89 9.51 6.11 -8.07
N ALA A 90 9.76 6.28 -9.37
CA ALA A 90 10.33 7.51 -9.93
C ALA A 90 9.44 8.75 -9.68
N ALA A 91 8.12 8.60 -9.81
CA ALA A 91 7.17 9.67 -9.48
C ALA A 91 7.23 10.04 -7.98
N MET A 92 7.27 9.05 -7.08
CA MET A 92 7.44 9.30 -5.64
C MET A 92 8.80 9.91 -5.29
N GLN A 93 9.87 9.52 -5.98
CA GLN A 93 11.19 10.13 -5.82
C GLN A 93 11.20 11.59 -6.28
N THR A 94 10.40 11.94 -7.29
CA THR A 94 10.24 13.33 -7.72
C THR A 94 9.62 14.17 -6.61
N ILE A 95 8.62 13.64 -5.89
CA ILE A 95 8.10 14.30 -4.69
C ILE A 95 9.21 14.53 -3.67
N LEU A 96 9.99 13.49 -3.34
CA LEU A 96 11.05 13.59 -2.33
C LEU A 96 12.21 14.52 -2.72
N LYS A 97 12.41 14.78 -4.02
CA LYS A 97 13.36 15.79 -4.48
C LYS A 97 12.96 17.20 -4.03
N TYR A 98 11.66 17.53 -4.06
CA TYR A 98 11.15 18.88 -3.80
C TYR A 98 10.56 19.05 -2.40
N ASP A 99 10.00 17.99 -1.83
CA ASP A 99 9.54 17.88 -0.45
C ASP A 99 10.23 16.67 0.22
N PRO A 100 11.49 16.83 0.68
CA PRO A 100 12.21 15.74 1.33
C PRO A 100 11.51 15.22 2.59
N GLY A 101 10.70 16.05 3.24
CA GLY A 101 9.95 15.73 4.45
C GLY A 101 8.71 14.86 4.21
N ASN A 102 8.35 14.58 2.96
CA ASN A 102 7.13 13.86 2.62
C ASN A 102 7.16 12.40 3.08
N LEU A 103 6.58 12.12 4.25
CA LEU A 103 6.52 10.76 4.81
C LEU A 103 5.67 9.83 3.94
N GLY A 104 4.61 10.33 3.31
CA GLY A 104 3.73 9.55 2.43
C GLY A 104 4.48 8.96 1.24
N ALA A 105 5.26 9.78 0.52
CA ALA A 105 6.06 9.32 -0.62
C ALA A 105 7.12 8.29 -0.21
N ARG A 106 7.78 8.46 0.95
CA ARG A 106 8.74 7.47 1.47
C ARG A 106 8.06 6.13 1.78
N GLN A 107 6.90 6.17 2.43
CA GLN A 107 6.13 4.97 2.78
C GLN A 107 5.63 4.25 1.53
N GLU A 108 5.17 4.99 0.52
CA GLU A 108 4.70 4.41 -0.73
C GLU A 108 5.84 3.69 -1.47
N ILE A 109 7.03 4.30 -1.57
CA ILE A 109 8.22 3.64 -2.14
C ILE A 109 8.53 2.32 -1.43
N GLN A 110 8.53 2.31 -0.09
CA GLN A 110 8.77 1.10 0.70
C GLN A 110 7.70 0.03 0.44
N SER A 111 6.43 0.43 0.35
CA SER A 111 5.32 -0.48 0.04
C SER A 111 5.47 -1.11 -1.34
N ILE A 112 5.83 -0.33 -2.37
CA ILE A 112 6.05 -0.80 -3.73
C ILE A 112 7.23 -1.78 -3.79
N GLN A 113 8.36 -1.43 -3.15
CA GLN A 113 9.55 -2.30 -3.09
C GLN A 113 9.26 -3.63 -2.39
N MET A 114 8.52 -3.61 -1.28
CA MET A 114 8.07 -4.84 -0.62
C MET A 114 7.19 -5.68 -1.56
N MET A 115 6.27 -5.06 -2.30
CA MET A 115 5.45 -5.78 -3.28
C MET A 115 6.25 -6.38 -4.44
N GLN A 116 7.29 -5.69 -4.92
CA GLN A 116 8.21 -6.21 -5.93
C GLN A 116 8.89 -7.50 -5.46
N GLN A 117 9.25 -7.59 -4.18
CA GLN A 117 9.88 -8.78 -3.59
C GLN A 117 8.89 -9.92 -3.34
N LEU A 118 7.64 -9.62 -2.97
CA LEU A 118 6.63 -10.63 -2.62
C LEU A 118 5.92 -11.25 -3.83
N ARG A 119 5.69 -10.50 -4.91
CA ARG A 119 5.05 -11.00 -6.14
C ARG A 119 5.69 -12.28 -6.71
N PRO A 120 7.02 -12.36 -6.93
CA PRO A 120 7.64 -13.58 -7.46
C PRO A 120 7.58 -14.76 -6.49
N GLN A 121 7.62 -14.51 -5.18
CA GLN A 121 7.45 -15.56 -4.16
C GLN A 121 6.03 -16.14 -4.23
N LEU A 122 5.01 -15.28 -4.39
CA LEU A 122 3.64 -15.73 -4.55
C LEU A 122 3.45 -16.51 -5.85
N ALA A 123 4.06 -16.06 -6.96
CA ALA A 123 4.03 -16.79 -8.23
C ALA A 123 4.67 -18.18 -8.11
N ARG A 124 5.80 -18.29 -7.38
CA ARG A 124 6.42 -19.59 -7.07
C ARG A 124 5.49 -20.48 -6.25
N ALA A 125 4.84 -19.95 -5.22
CA ALA A 125 3.86 -20.71 -4.44
C ALA A 125 2.70 -21.21 -5.30
N PHE A 126 2.22 -20.38 -6.22
CA PHE A 126 1.16 -20.75 -7.16
C PHE A 126 1.59 -21.90 -8.08
N ALA A 127 2.83 -21.87 -8.59
CA ALA A 127 3.38 -22.92 -9.45
C ALA A 127 3.55 -24.26 -8.71
N MET A 128 3.85 -24.23 -7.40
CA MET A 128 4.00 -25.44 -6.57
C MET A 128 2.68 -26.06 -6.12
N LYS A 129 1.54 -25.38 -6.35
CA LYS A 129 0.23 -25.77 -5.79
C LYS A 129 -0.12 -27.24 -6.06
N GLY A 130 0.11 -27.75 -7.27
CA GLY A 130 -0.26 -29.12 -7.64
C GLY A 130 0.78 -30.19 -7.29
N SER A 131 2.07 -29.86 -7.33
CA SER A 131 3.15 -30.82 -7.07
C SER A 131 3.48 -30.92 -5.58
N ASN A 132 3.61 -29.78 -4.91
CA ASN A 132 4.04 -29.66 -3.52
C ASN A 132 3.12 -28.71 -2.73
N PRO A 133 1.82 -29.04 -2.53
CA PRO A 133 0.84 -28.15 -1.91
C PRO A 133 1.19 -27.73 -0.47
N VAL A 134 1.85 -28.60 0.30
CA VAL A 134 2.31 -28.29 1.67
C VAL A 134 3.42 -27.22 1.65
N GLU A 135 4.39 -27.34 0.75
CA GLU A 135 5.47 -26.36 0.60
C GLU A 135 4.91 -25.01 0.10
N ALA A 136 3.98 -25.05 -0.86
CA ALA A 136 3.26 -23.86 -1.33
C ALA A 136 2.54 -23.14 -0.17
N LEU A 137 1.86 -23.88 0.71
CA LEU A 137 1.15 -23.31 1.85
C LEU A 137 2.12 -22.66 2.86
N ASN A 138 3.26 -23.29 3.11
CA ASN A 138 4.29 -22.73 4.00
C ASN A 138 4.87 -21.42 3.43
N LEU A 139 5.16 -21.36 2.13
CA LEU A 139 5.63 -20.14 1.49
C LEU A 139 4.58 -19.02 1.55
N VAL A 140 3.29 -19.34 1.30
CA VAL A 140 2.20 -18.37 1.41
C VAL A 140 2.05 -17.83 2.83
N ARG A 141 2.22 -18.67 3.87
CA ARG A 141 2.20 -18.22 5.28
C ARG A 141 3.33 -17.22 5.57
N GLN A 142 4.53 -17.44 5.03
CA GLN A 142 5.65 -16.49 5.15
C GLN A 142 5.37 -15.17 4.44
N ILE A 143 4.72 -15.20 3.27
CA ILE A 143 4.30 -14.00 2.54
C ILE A 143 3.27 -13.21 3.36
N ILE A 144 2.27 -13.90 3.95
CA ILE A 144 1.25 -13.25 4.80
C ILE A 144 1.86 -12.65 6.06
N ALA A 145 2.86 -13.30 6.66
CA ALA A 145 3.56 -12.74 7.82
C ALA A 145 4.24 -11.38 7.50
N GLN A 146 4.75 -11.22 6.27
CA GLN A 146 5.34 -9.98 5.79
C GLN A 146 4.28 -8.94 5.36
N LYS A 147 3.20 -9.39 4.70
CA LYS A 147 2.09 -8.53 4.28
C LYS A 147 0.73 -9.15 4.61
N PRO A 148 0.20 -8.90 5.83
CA PRO A 148 -1.01 -9.56 6.33
C PRO A 148 -2.27 -9.34 5.49
N ASN A 149 -2.35 -8.21 4.79
CA ASN A 149 -3.47 -7.83 3.95
C ASN A 149 -3.27 -8.15 2.45
N TYR A 150 -2.29 -8.96 2.08
CA TYR A 150 -2.09 -9.33 0.68
C TYR A 150 -3.17 -10.30 0.20
N ARG A 151 -4.25 -9.76 -0.38
CA ARG A 151 -5.45 -10.50 -0.80
C ARG A 151 -5.15 -11.78 -1.59
N ALA A 152 -4.29 -11.69 -2.61
CA ALA A 152 -3.95 -12.85 -3.45
C ALA A 152 -3.27 -13.99 -2.65
N ALA A 153 -2.43 -13.66 -1.66
CA ALA A 153 -1.82 -14.64 -0.79
C ALA A 153 -2.86 -15.27 0.16
N LEU A 154 -3.77 -14.48 0.72
CA LEU A 154 -4.88 -14.97 1.55
C LEU A 154 -5.80 -15.92 0.77
N GLU A 155 -6.11 -15.59 -0.48
CA GLU A 155 -6.90 -16.43 -1.38
C GLU A 155 -6.21 -17.77 -1.69
N LEU A 156 -4.92 -17.72 -2.04
CA LEU A 156 -4.14 -18.93 -2.31
C LEU A 156 -4.03 -19.83 -1.08
N ARG A 157 -3.80 -19.24 0.12
CA ARG A 157 -3.83 -19.98 1.39
C ARG A 157 -5.15 -20.72 1.56
N ASN A 158 -6.27 -20.02 1.39
CA ASN A 158 -7.60 -20.61 1.57
C ASN A 158 -7.85 -21.75 0.57
N ALA A 159 -7.38 -21.61 -0.68
CA ALA A 159 -7.48 -22.67 -1.68
C ALA A 159 -6.65 -23.91 -1.31
N LEU A 160 -5.38 -23.71 -0.95
CA LEU A 160 -4.45 -24.79 -0.55
C LEU A 160 -4.95 -25.52 0.70
N THR A 161 -5.42 -24.80 1.72
CA THR A 161 -5.96 -25.42 2.94
C THR A 161 -7.16 -26.31 2.62
N ARG A 162 -8.07 -25.89 1.75
CA ARG A 162 -9.22 -26.72 1.35
C ARG A 162 -8.78 -27.99 0.62
N GLU A 163 -7.86 -27.86 -0.33
CA GLU A 163 -7.35 -28.98 -1.11
C GLU A 163 -6.65 -30.03 -0.25
N LEU A 164 -5.80 -29.61 0.69
CA LEU A 164 -5.11 -30.50 1.61
C LEU A 164 -6.08 -31.23 2.56
N VAL A 165 -7.07 -30.52 3.12
CA VAL A 165 -8.09 -31.16 3.99
C VAL A 165 -8.95 -32.16 3.20
N SER A 166 -9.31 -31.85 1.95
CA SER A 166 -10.07 -32.77 1.10
C SER A 166 -9.26 -34.00 0.68
N ALA A 167 -7.95 -33.84 0.43
CA ALA A 167 -7.06 -34.95 0.15
C ALA A 167 -6.90 -35.89 1.37
N ASP A 168 -6.78 -35.32 2.59
CA ASP A 168 -6.72 -36.11 3.82
C ASP A 168 -8.03 -36.88 4.09
N TYR A 169 -9.20 -36.34 3.70
CA TYR A 169 -10.50 -37.03 3.77
C TYR A 169 -10.65 -38.19 2.78
N LEU A 170 -9.81 -38.25 1.74
CA LEU A 170 -9.76 -39.36 0.78
C LEU A 170 -8.79 -40.47 1.21
N SER A 171 -8.26 -40.40 2.44
CA SER A 171 -7.48 -41.49 3.03
C SER A 171 -8.31 -42.78 3.07
N PRO A 172 -7.86 -43.89 2.45
CA PRO A 172 -8.65 -45.10 2.25
C PRO A 172 -9.04 -45.82 3.56
N ASP A 173 -8.42 -45.50 4.70
CA ASP A 173 -8.67 -46.16 5.98
C ASP A 173 -10.10 -46.02 6.52
N LEU A 174 -10.82 -44.95 6.17
CA LEU A 174 -12.21 -44.78 6.63
C LEU A 174 -13.19 -45.67 5.86
N SER A 175 -12.84 -46.04 4.62
CA SER A 175 -13.68 -46.89 3.77
C SER A 175 -13.70 -48.36 4.23
N ASP A 176 -12.66 -48.82 4.93
CA ASP A 176 -12.59 -50.18 5.47
C ASP A 176 -13.27 -50.30 6.85
N ALA A 177 -13.18 -49.25 7.68
CA ALA A 177 -13.89 -49.18 8.95
C ALA A 177 -15.43 -49.06 8.80
N MET A 178 -15.91 -48.41 7.73
CA MET A 178 -17.35 -48.28 7.42
C MET A 178 -17.95 -49.49 6.68
N ARG A 179 -17.14 -50.45 6.21
CA ARG A 179 -17.60 -51.70 5.59
C ARG A 179 -17.93 -52.80 6.58
N LYS A 180 -17.72 -52.60 7.88
CA LYS A 180 -18.16 -53.56 8.90
C LYS A 180 -19.67 -53.53 9.02
N PRO A 181 -20.41 -54.59 8.66
CA PRO A 181 -21.84 -54.65 8.91
C PRO A 181 -22.05 -54.59 10.42
N VAL A 182 -22.82 -53.60 10.88
CA VAL A 182 -23.28 -53.54 12.26
C VAL A 182 -24.33 -54.65 12.42
N SER A 183 -23.92 -55.77 12.98
CA SER A 183 -24.83 -56.81 13.42
C SER A 183 -25.66 -56.26 14.58
N LEU A 184 -26.91 -55.90 14.31
CA LEU A 184 -27.92 -55.73 15.35
C LEU A 184 -28.28 -57.11 15.89
N GLU A 185 -27.67 -57.50 17.00
CA GLU A 185 -28.22 -58.58 17.83
C GLU A 185 -29.52 -58.06 18.45
N PHE A 186 -30.63 -58.33 17.77
CA PHE A 186 -31.94 -58.23 18.39
C PHE A 186 -32.02 -59.34 19.44
N SER A 187 -31.89 -58.98 20.71
CA SER A 187 -32.21 -59.89 21.80
C SER A 187 -33.69 -60.25 21.72
N SER A 188 -33.96 -61.46 21.22
CA SER A 188 -35.29 -62.06 21.26
C SER A 188 -35.58 -62.48 22.70
N GLN A 189 -35.91 -61.52 23.56
CA GLN A 189 -36.64 -61.85 24.78
C GLN A 189 -38.05 -62.26 24.36
N SER A 190 -38.30 -63.57 24.46
CA SER A 190 -39.58 -64.19 24.15
C SER A 190 -40.67 -63.66 25.08
N LEU A 191 -41.70 -63.05 24.51
CA LEU A 191 -43.01 -62.91 25.14
C LEU A 191 -43.61 -64.32 25.32
N THR A 192 -43.26 -65.01 26.40
CA THR A 192 -43.89 -66.29 26.74
C THR A 192 -43.90 -66.49 28.25
N ALA A 193 -44.89 -65.88 28.91
CA ALA A 193 -45.45 -66.38 30.16
C ALA A 193 -46.78 -65.65 30.42
N ILE A 194 -47.73 -65.82 29.51
CA ILE A 194 -49.14 -65.51 29.75
C ILE A 194 -49.88 -66.85 29.64
N PHE A 195 -50.38 -67.32 30.78
CA PHE A 195 -51.26 -68.47 31.07
C PHE A 195 -50.66 -69.88 31.11
N GLU A 196 -50.49 -70.42 32.32
CA GLU A 196 -51.50 -71.28 32.98
C GLU A 196 -51.04 -71.64 34.40
N THR A 197 -51.85 -71.35 35.42
CA THR A 197 -52.41 -72.37 36.33
C THR A 197 -53.51 -71.68 37.15
N ILE A 198 -54.74 -72.17 36.95
CA ILE A 198 -55.87 -71.98 37.84
C ILE A 198 -55.62 -72.79 39.11
N ALA A 199 -55.65 -72.12 40.27
CA ALA A 199 -56.21 -72.60 41.54
C ALA A 199 -56.53 -71.39 42.43
#